data_AF-A0A1Y2BIN8-F1
#
_entry.id   AF-A0A1Y2BIN8-F1
#
_cell.length_a   1.000
_cell.length_b   1.000
_cell.length_c   1.000
_cell.angle_alpha   90.00
_cell.angle_beta   90.00
_cell.angle_gamma   90.00
#
_symmetry.space_group_name_H-M   'P 1'
#
loop_
_entity.id
_entity.type
_entity.pdbx_description
1 polymer ?
#
loop_
_entity_poly.entity_id
_entity_poly.type
_entity_poly.pdbx_seq_one_letter_code
_entity_poly.pdbx_strand_id
1 'polypeptide(L)'
;MKDQSLGGTLNAETDVPNIALFNCEKNGICKRTTGYVKDNGSAYYYIGESGSDNTDDSESTKFVGGCSESDNGKVDKNNDYKICGTDLAAFPDSDGQYLIYDGSSNYLFIRTIANAFTIVSIAATNIQETDVYGINASNGALINLGTATDDVLQANIEEMTLYYCEATDHTCTRTYGYFKANDKYFEVTAVADGKNGEVTVAAQCSGNVGKLLTGNNKLCIDATDDHAKAFSTGDIDYYFMTVTSPNIFSGSNGGAILVKSIANAFIIHTFGVVDGEDYIIKDGNDFKIHEYSSTTFSFTLQNDASEDTGIRVVQKVTDNASVIIDPSGTGNLADLALFNCASGVCTQTVGYVKDKDDKFYKVSASTTTELQAEDYVTCSTDGTPVGGLVSGGTLCLDGTSEIASSGIDDYLLDVPAGNDSVFSASAGKKIIVNVAANTITFTNNYSDGTKFCIVDDTLKKTTYDTGANCKSSSSGTPYECDADGYCVEESLD
;
A
#
# COMPACT_ATOMS: atom_id res chain seq x y z
N MET A 1 14.35 45.40 12.16
CA MET A 1 14.28 44.11 12.87
C MET A 1 15.70 43.69 13.19
N LYS A 2 15.91 43.08 14.35
CA LYS A 2 17.20 42.47 14.68
C LYS A 2 17.00 40.99 14.34
N ASP A 3 17.51 40.58 13.19
CA ASP A 3 17.36 39.20 12.75
C ASP A 3 18.39 38.39 13.55
N GLN A 4 17.91 37.46 14.38
CA GLN A 4 18.77 36.49 15.04
C GLN A 4 18.75 35.24 14.17
N SER A 5 19.93 34.73 13.80
CA SER A 5 20.00 33.43 13.14
C SER A 5 19.31 32.40 14.04
N LEU A 6 18.41 31.60 13.46
CA LEU A 6 17.85 30.42 14.13
C LEU A 6 19.02 29.61 14.74
N GLY A 7 18.94 29.35 16.05
CA GLY A 7 20.03 28.76 16.84
C GLY A 7 20.88 29.72 17.67
N GLY A 8 20.50 30.99 17.86
CA GLY A 8 20.99 31.74 19.02
C GLY A 8 20.54 31.09 20.35
N THR A 9 21.32 31.21 21.43
CA THR A 9 20.77 30.93 22.78
C THR A 9 19.75 32.02 23.10
N LEU A 10 18.53 31.62 23.46
CA LEU A 10 17.43 32.53 23.78
C LEU A 10 17.36 32.74 25.30
N ASN A 11 17.27 34.00 25.74
CA ASN A 11 16.91 34.29 27.12
C ASN A 11 15.39 34.20 27.28
N ALA A 12 14.92 33.28 28.13
CA ALA A 12 13.50 33.03 28.34
C ALA A 12 12.71 34.28 28.81
N GLU A 13 13.32 35.18 29.57
CA GLU A 13 12.64 36.36 30.11
C GLU A 13 12.64 37.55 29.14
N THR A 14 13.71 37.74 28.37
CA THR A 14 13.87 38.95 27.52
C THR A 14 13.62 38.70 26.05
N ASP A 15 13.91 37.50 25.55
CA ASP A 15 13.90 37.23 24.11
C ASP A 15 12.59 36.55 23.72
N VAL A 16 12.19 35.50 24.44
CA VAL A 16 11.00 34.68 24.10
C VAL A 16 9.74 35.50 23.89
N PRO A 17 9.36 36.47 24.75
CA PRO A 17 8.14 37.28 24.53
C PRO A 17 8.16 38.12 23.24
N ASN A 18 9.35 38.35 22.66
CA ASN A 18 9.56 39.16 21.47
C ASN A 18 9.74 38.32 20.20
N ILE A 19 9.76 36.99 20.31
CA ILE A 19 9.87 36.09 19.15
C ILE A 19 8.53 36.00 18.42
N ALA A 20 8.62 35.95 17.10
CA ALA A 20 7.48 35.73 16.22
C ALA A 20 7.91 34.84 15.05
N LEU A 21 7.02 33.96 14.62
CA LEU A 21 7.19 33.15 13.43
C LEU A 21 6.38 33.76 12.28
N PHE A 22 6.93 33.72 11.07
CA PHE A 22 6.29 34.23 9.88
C PHE A 22 6.42 33.23 8.74
N ASN A 23 5.33 33.06 7.99
CA ASN A 23 5.31 32.38 6.71
C ASN A 23 5.27 33.45 5.61
N CYS A 24 6.27 33.43 4.73
CA CYS A 24 6.46 34.44 3.70
C CYS A 24 6.22 33.86 2.31
N GLU A 25 5.42 34.57 1.51
CA GLU A 25 5.20 34.31 0.09
C GLU A 25 6.37 34.85 -0.75
N LYS A 26 6.53 34.34 -1.98
CA LYS A 26 7.56 34.80 -2.94
C LYS A 26 7.54 36.30 -3.25
N ASN A 27 6.37 36.94 -3.14
CA ASN A 27 6.21 38.38 -3.31
C ASN A 27 6.76 39.20 -2.11
N GLY A 28 7.27 38.53 -1.07
CA GLY A 28 7.81 39.13 0.15
C GLY A 28 6.76 39.46 1.21
N ILE A 29 5.49 39.10 1.00
CA ILE A 29 4.43 39.28 1.99
C ILE A 29 4.54 38.16 3.02
N CYS A 30 4.76 38.55 4.28
CA CYS A 30 4.87 37.64 5.41
C CYS A 30 3.65 37.74 6.31
N LYS A 31 3.08 36.60 6.69
CA LYS A 31 2.00 36.49 7.68
C LYS A 31 2.56 35.85 8.95
N ARG A 32 2.25 36.45 10.09
CA ARG A 32 2.59 35.86 11.40
C ARG A 32 1.82 34.55 11.56
N THR A 33 2.46 33.56 12.18
CA THR A 33 1.91 32.22 12.39
C THR A 33 2.30 31.71 13.77
N THR A 34 1.67 30.62 14.20
CA THR A 34 2.07 29.88 15.41
C THR A 34 3.06 28.78 15.06
N GLY A 35 3.73 28.22 16.06
CA GLY A 35 4.65 27.11 15.87
C GLY A 35 5.52 26.84 17.08
N TYR A 36 6.61 26.12 16.84
CA TYR A 36 7.59 25.76 17.86
C TYR A 36 9.00 26.07 17.38
N VAL A 37 9.88 26.39 18.33
CA VAL A 37 11.29 26.70 18.09
C VAL A 37 12.14 25.96 19.13
N LYS A 38 13.24 25.38 18.67
CA LYS A 38 14.32 24.85 19.50
C LYS A 38 15.49 25.83 19.48
N ASP A 39 16.02 26.17 20.64
CA ASP A 39 17.25 26.96 20.73
C ASP A 39 18.51 26.07 20.74
N ASN A 40 19.70 26.66 20.59
CA ASN A 40 20.94 25.89 20.67
C ASN A 40 21.27 25.38 22.10
N GLY A 41 20.59 25.89 23.11
CA GLY A 41 20.66 25.41 24.50
C GLY A 41 19.86 24.12 24.75
N SER A 42 19.20 23.58 23.71
CA SER A 42 18.26 22.44 23.80
C SER A 42 16.94 22.76 24.52
N ALA A 43 16.63 24.03 24.73
CA ALA A 43 15.32 24.48 25.19
C ALA A 43 14.34 24.56 24.01
N TYR A 44 13.06 24.33 24.32
CA TYR A 44 11.98 24.35 23.35
C TYR A 44 10.92 25.37 23.76
N TYR A 45 10.38 26.08 22.78
CA TYR A 45 9.41 27.15 22.97
C TYR A 45 8.25 27.00 21.99
N TYR A 46 7.04 27.23 22.48
CA TYR A 46 5.87 27.47 21.65
C TYR A 46 5.78 28.96 21.37
N ILE A 47 5.59 29.32 20.11
CA ILE A 47 5.43 30.70 19.64
C ILE A 47 3.99 30.87 19.17
N GLY A 48 3.23 31.74 19.85
CA GLY A 48 1.84 32.01 19.52
C GLY A 48 1.64 33.18 18.56
N GLU A 49 0.36 33.42 18.23
CA GLU A 49 -0.04 34.51 17.32
C GLU A 49 0.24 35.89 17.94
N SER A 50 0.31 35.97 19.27
CA SER A 50 0.78 37.13 20.00
C SER A 50 2.02 36.78 20.83
N GLY A 51 2.91 37.75 21.06
CA GLY A 51 4.12 37.51 21.87
C GLY A 51 3.81 37.13 23.32
N SER A 52 2.63 37.49 23.83
CA SER A 52 2.15 37.08 25.15
C SER A 52 1.75 35.61 25.26
N ASP A 53 1.56 34.93 24.13
CA ASP A 53 1.19 33.51 24.10
C ASP A 53 2.41 32.60 24.01
N ASN A 54 3.62 33.18 23.98
CA ASN A 54 4.85 32.41 23.88
C ASN A 54 5.13 31.73 25.23
N THR A 55 5.41 30.42 25.21
CA THR A 55 5.64 29.62 26.41
C THR A 55 6.82 28.67 26.22
N ASP A 56 7.44 28.25 27.32
CA ASP A 56 8.44 27.17 27.32
C ASP A 56 7.77 25.79 27.52
N ASP A 57 8.60 24.75 27.70
CA ASP A 57 8.18 23.36 27.84
C ASP A 57 7.50 22.99 29.18
N SER A 58 7.40 23.97 30.09
CA SER A 58 6.61 23.83 31.31
C SER A 58 5.10 23.87 31.03
N GLU A 59 4.67 24.48 29.92
CA GLU A 59 3.25 24.61 29.57
C GLU A 59 2.69 23.29 29.01
N SER A 60 2.02 22.53 29.88
CA SER A 60 1.49 21.19 29.58
C SER A 60 0.46 21.14 28.45
N THR A 61 -0.21 22.25 28.13
CA THR A 61 -1.16 22.29 27.00
C THR A 61 -0.49 22.43 25.64
N LYS A 62 0.80 22.79 25.59
CA LYS A 62 1.62 22.94 24.38
C LYS A 62 2.71 21.86 24.29
N PHE A 63 3.21 21.41 25.43
CA PHE A 63 4.23 20.38 25.58
C PHE A 63 3.69 19.24 26.44
N VAL A 64 3.18 18.22 25.75
CA VAL A 64 2.47 17.09 26.34
C VAL A 64 3.46 15.99 26.76
N GLY A 65 3.02 15.10 27.66
CA GLY A 65 3.83 13.96 28.14
C GLY A 65 3.57 12.65 27.38
N GLY A 66 2.90 12.73 26.24
CA GLY A 66 2.49 11.63 25.39
C GLY A 66 1.45 12.14 24.40
N CYS A 67 1.48 11.64 23.16
CA CYS A 67 0.52 12.07 22.13
C CYS A 67 -0.79 11.29 22.22
N SER A 68 -1.89 12.02 22.17
CA SER A 68 -3.20 11.54 21.78
C SER A 68 -3.64 12.24 20.49
N GLU A 69 -4.74 11.80 19.88
CA GLU A 69 -5.30 12.44 18.69
C GLU A 69 -5.58 13.95 18.91
N SER A 70 -6.03 14.32 20.11
CA SER A 70 -6.25 15.73 20.51
C SER A 70 -4.98 16.55 20.75
N ASP A 71 -3.81 15.90 20.67
CA ASP A 71 -2.50 16.52 20.80
C ASP A 71 -1.78 16.68 19.47
N ASN A 72 -2.38 16.25 18.36
CA ASN A 72 -1.81 16.41 17.03
C ASN A 72 -1.43 17.89 16.77
N GLY A 73 -0.20 18.09 16.30
CA GLY A 73 0.43 19.41 16.10
C GLY A 73 1.16 19.98 17.32
N LYS A 74 1.09 19.32 18.49
CA LYS A 74 1.86 19.67 19.69
C LYS A 74 3.21 18.92 19.72
N VAL A 75 3.95 19.09 20.82
CA VAL A 75 5.26 18.45 21.05
C VAL A 75 5.21 17.52 22.26
N ASP A 76 5.68 16.28 22.11
CA ASP A 76 5.82 15.29 23.19
C ASP A 76 7.20 15.37 23.85
N LYS A 77 7.25 15.97 25.04
CA LYS A 77 8.51 16.16 25.78
C LYS A 77 9.07 14.88 26.41
N ASN A 78 8.29 13.82 26.47
CA ASN A 78 8.75 12.53 26.99
C ASN A 78 9.36 11.64 25.90
N ASN A 79 9.24 12.01 24.62
CA ASN A 79 9.75 11.26 23.48
C ASN A 79 10.62 12.15 22.58
N ASP A 80 11.72 12.67 23.14
CA ASP A 80 12.70 13.51 22.44
C ASP A 80 12.09 14.74 21.73
N TYR A 81 11.01 15.31 22.29
CA TYR A 81 10.31 16.47 21.74
C TYR A 81 9.80 16.24 20.31
N LYS A 82 9.38 15.01 20.00
CA LYS A 82 8.73 14.69 18.72
C LYS A 82 7.42 15.46 18.54
N ILE A 83 7.08 15.76 17.29
CA ILE A 83 5.80 16.35 16.89
C ILE A 83 4.73 15.27 17.00
N CYS A 84 3.64 15.58 17.71
CA CYS A 84 2.47 14.73 17.75
C CYS A 84 1.73 14.76 16.41
N GLY A 85 1.41 13.58 15.89
CA GLY A 85 0.61 13.35 14.69
C GLY A 85 0.07 11.91 14.73
N THR A 86 -0.42 11.42 13.60
CA THR A 86 -0.76 9.99 13.44
C THR A 86 0.46 9.11 13.72
N ASP A 87 1.63 9.54 13.25
CA ASP A 87 2.93 9.05 13.65
C ASP A 87 3.74 10.15 14.33
N LEU A 88 4.64 9.76 15.23
CA LEU A 88 5.56 10.68 15.87
C LEU A 88 6.67 11.11 14.91
N ALA A 89 6.66 12.37 14.50
CA ALA A 89 7.74 12.93 13.68
C ALA A 89 8.84 13.53 14.56
N ALA A 90 10.11 13.37 14.18
CA ALA A 90 11.23 14.04 14.86
C ALA A 90 11.05 15.56 14.85
N PHE A 91 11.53 16.23 15.91
CA PHE A 91 11.66 17.69 15.86
C PHE A 91 12.61 18.06 14.71
N PRO A 92 12.26 19.02 13.86
CA PRO A 92 12.90 19.17 12.56
C PRO A 92 14.34 19.66 12.62
N ASP A 93 15.19 19.02 11.83
CA ASP A 93 16.57 19.42 11.53
C ASP A 93 16.73 19.96 10.10
N SER A 94 15.64 19.94 9.32
CA SER A 94 15.62 20.23 7.89
C SER A 94 14.22 20.70 7.43
N ASP A 95 14.14 21.13 6.18
CA ASP A 95 12.91 21.61 5.56
C ASP A 95 11.96 20.45 5.27
N GLY A 96 10.68 20.63 5.59
CA GLY A 96 9.68 19.57 5.52
C GLY A 96 8.26 20.13 5.64
N GLN A 97 7.29 19.30 5.26
CA GLN A 97 5.88 19.71 5.23
C GLN A 97 4.97 18.54 5.55
N TYR A 98 3.98 18.76 6.42
CA TYR A 98 3.02 17.76 6.86
C TYR A 98 1.61 18.33 6.82
N LEU A 99 0.63 17.47 6.61
CA LEU A 99 -0.78 17.79 6.77
C LEU A 99 -1.37 16.76 7.71
N ILE A 100 -1.76 17.17 8.91
CA ILE A 100 -2.22 16.27 9.97
C ILE A 100 -3.60 16.68 10.47
N TYR A 101 -4.46 15.73 10.80
CA TYR A 101 -5.74 16.05 11.42
C TYR A 101 -5.56 16.39 12.91
N ASP A 102 -6.24 17.43 13.40
CA ASP A 102 -6.11 17.90 14.79
C ASP A 102 -6.90 17.07 15.82
N GLY A 103 -7.55 15.99 15.39
CA GLY A 103 -8.40 15.15 16.22
C GLY A 103 -9.75 15.76 16.55
N SER A 104 -10.14 16.86 15.90
CA SER A 104 -11.39 17.56 16.18
C SER A 104 -12.16 18.05 14.96
N SER A 105 -11.64 19.04 14.22
CA SER A 105 -12.38 19.74 13.17
C SER A 105 -11.50 20.46 12.18
N ASN A 106 -10.17 20.34 12.28
CA ASN A 106 -9.25 20.97 11.35
C ASN A 106 -8.14 20.02 10.94
N TYR A 107 -7.54 20.33 9.80
CA TYR A 107 -6.20 19.86 9.47
C TYR A 107 -5.19 20.96 9.79
N LEU A 108 -4.00 20.56 10.19
CA LEU A 108 -2.87 21.42 10.48
C LEU A 108 -1.84 21.22 9.37
N PHE A 109 -1.62 22.27 8.58
CA PHE A 109 -0.49 22.32 7.68
C PHE A 109 0.74 22.76 8.47
N ILE A 110 1.69 21.84 8.62
CA ILE A 110 2.94 22.06 9.34
C ILE A 110 4.06 22.25 8.33
N ARG A 111 4.80 23.35 8.45
CA ARG A 111 6.02 23.59 7.68
C ARG A 111 7.21 23.63 8.60
N THR A 112 8.24 22.85 8.30
CA THR A 112 9.44 22.75 9.11
C THR A 112 10.64 23.38 8.42
N ILE A 113 11.58 23.83 9.23
CA ILE A 113 12.96 24.20 8.90
C ILE A 113 13.84 23.73 10.06
N ALA A 114 15.16 23.75 9.90
CA ALA A 114 16.06 23.38 11.00
C ALA A 114 15.74 24.15 12.30
N ASN A 115 15.45 23.42 13.37
CA ASN A 115 15.11 23.91 14.70
C ASN A 115 13.78 24.69 14.83
N ALA A 116 12.89 24.67 13.84
CA ALA A 116 11.58 25.29 13.98
C ALA A 116 10.51 24.67 13.08
N PHE A 117 9.26 24.78 13.50
CA PHE A 117 8.13 24.55 12.60
C PHE A 117 6.99 25.51 12.86
N THR A 118 6.20 25.75 11.83
CA THR A 118 5.01 26.61 11.86
C THR A 118 3.76 25.77 11.64
N ILE A 119 2.63 26.26 12.13
CA ILE A 119 1.34 25.59 12.05
C ILE A 119 0.32 26.55 11.45
N VAL A 120 -0.35 26.12 10.38
CA VAL A 120 -1.49 26.82 9.78
C VAL A 120 -2.70 25.90 9.83
N SER A 121 -3.80 26.35 10.44
CA SER A 121 -5.03 25.58 10.52
C SER A 121 -5.86 25.72 9.24
N ILE A 122 -6.38 24.60 8.76
CA ILE A 122 -7.26 24.46 7.60
C ILE A 122 -8.53 23.78 8.09
N ALA A 123 -9.68 24.46 7.96
CA ALA A 123 -10.95 23.89 8.39
C ALA A 123 -11.21 22.54 7.72
N ALA A 124 -11.54 21.50 8.50
CA ALA A 124 -11.75 20.16 7.96
C ALA A 124 -12.95 20.10 7.03
N THR A 125 -13.91 21.02 7.13
CA THR A 125 -15.02 21.18 6.17
C THR A 125 -14.54 21.38 4.72
N ASN A 126 -13.27 21.69 4.52
CA ASN A 126 -12.67 21.83 3.21
C ASN A 126 -11.95 20.56 2.71
N ILE A 127 -11.76 19.55 3.57
CA ILE A 127 -11.14 18.24 3.30
C ILE A 127 -12.10 17.17 3.86
N GLN A 128 -13.14 16.86 3.10
CA GLN A 128 -14.27 16.02 3.53
C GLN A 128 -14.29 14.65 2.88
N GLU A 129 -13.62 14.52 1.73
CA GLU A 129 -13.66 13.33 0.89
C GLU A 129 -12.27 12.77 0.70
N THR A 130 -12.20 11.47 0.43
CA THR A 130 -10.98 10.81 0.00
C THR A 130 -10.60 11.34 -1.38
N ASP A 131 -9.62 12.25 -1.43
CA ASP A 131 -9.22 12.96 -2.64
C ASP A 131 -7.81 13.55 -2.53
N VAL A 132 -7.34 14.17 -3.62
CA VAL A 132 -6.08 14.93 -3.69
C VAL A 132 -6.35 16.42 -3.50
N TYR A 133 -5.61 17.00 -2.56
CA TYR A 133 -5.69 18.40 -2.20
C TYR A 133 -4.38 19.10 -2.50
N GLY A 134 -4.46 20.26 -3.14
CA GLY A 134 -3.32 21.15 -3.31
C GLY A 134 -3.20 22.10 -2.12
N ILE A 135 -2.00 22.28 -1.59
CA ILE A 135 -1.70 23.24 -0.52
C ILE A 135 -0.61 24.18 -1.02
N ASN A 136 -0.80 25.50 -0.88
CA ASN A 136 0.28 26.44 -1.09
C ASN A 136 1.26 26.37 0.10
N ALA A 137 2.47 25.88 -0.13
CA ALA A 137 3.50 25.69 0.90
C ALA A 137 3.98 26.99 1.56
N SER A 138 3.84 28.12 0.88
CA SER A 138 4.24 29.42 1.41
C SER A 138 3.28 29.96 2.46
N ASN A 139 1.98 29.65 2.38
CA ASN A 139 0.97 30.25 3.27
C ASN A 139 -0.09 29.29 3.83
N GLY A 140 -0.02 28.00 3.49
CA GLY A 140 -0.96 26.96 3.92
C GLY A 140 -2.36 27.06 3.30
N ALA A 141 -2.55 27.88 2.25
CA ALA A 141 -3.84 28.00 1.59
C ALA A 141 -4.20 26.69 0.86
N LEU A 142 -5.39 26.17 1.14
CA LEU A 142 -5.96 25.05 0.41
C LEU A 142 -6.40 25.47 -0.99
N ILE A 143 -6.09 24.65 -1.98
CA ILE A 143 -6.42 24.80 -3.38
C ILE A 143 -7.27 23.60 -3.78
N ASN A 144 -8.56 23.84 -4.02
CA ASN A 144 -9.47 22.81 -4.49
C ASN A 144 -9.23 22.55 -5.98
N LEU A 145 -8.57 21.44 -6.31
CA LEU A 145 -8.11 21.14 -7.67
C LEU A 145 -9.28 20.99 -8.67
N GLY A 146 -10.44 20.50 -8.21
CA GLY A 146 -11.63 20.31 -9.05
C GLY A 146 -12.37 21.59 -9.42
N THR A 147 -12.15 22.69 -8.70
CA THR A 147 -12.88 23.97 -8.88
C THR A 147 -11.98 25.20 -9.04
N ALA A 148 -10.67 25.05 -8.87
CA ALA A 148 -9.73 26.16 -9.03
C ALA A 148 -9.76 26.71 -10.46
N THR A 149 -9.73 28.04 -10.57
CA THR A 149 -9.57 28.72 -11.85
C THR A 149 -8.10 28.69 -12.29
N ASP A 150 -7.87 28.89 -13.58
CA ASP A 150 -6.52 29.00 -14.14
C ASP A 150 -5.67 30.07 -13.43
N ASP A 151 -6.26 31.22 -13.11
CA ASP A 151 -5.56 32.31 -12.41
C ASP A 151 -5.13 31.89 -10.99
N VAL A 152 -5.99 31.17 -10.27
CA VAL A 152 -5.67 30.63 -8.94
C VAL A 152 -4.53 29.63 -9.05
N LEU A 153 -4.58 28.71 -10.02
CA LEU A 153 -3.52 27.72 -10.20
C LEU A 153 -2.20 28.36 -10.62
N GLN A 154 -2.22 29.27 -11.58
CA GLN A 154 -1.02 29.95 -12.04
C GLN A 154 -0.36 30.78 -10.94
N ALA A 155 -1.14 31.37 -10.03
CA ALA A 155 -0.62 32.11 -8.88
C ALA A 155 0.01 31.22 -7.79
N ASN A 156 -0.31 29.92 -7.76
CA ASN A 156 0.07 29.04 -6.66
C ASN A 156 0.93 27.84 -7.06
N ILE A 157 0.94 27.43 -8.34
CA ILE A 157 1.52 26.16 -8.80
C ILE A 157 2.97 25.97 -8.37
N GLU A 158 3.80 27.02 -8.48
CA GLU A 158 5.22 26.95 -8.13
C GLU A 158 5.49 26.67 -6.65
N GLU A 159 4.53 26.97 -5.77
CA GLU A 159 4.62 26.77 -4.31
C GLU A 159 3.71 25.63 -3.85
N MET A 160 3.07 24.92 -4.78
CA MET A 160 2.05 23.95 -4.41
C MET A 160 2.66 22.61 -3.99
N THR A 161 2.11 22.01 -2.96
CA THR A 161 2.32 20.59 -2.62
C THR A 161 1.00 19.85 -2.70
N LEU A 162 1.07 18.57 -3.06
CA LEU A 162 -0.11 17.71 -3.14
C LEU A 162 -0.14 16.78 -1.94
N TYR A 163 -1.33 16.60 -1.38
CA TYR A 163 -1.60 15.62 -0.35
C TYR A 163 -2.77 14.75 -0.82
N TYR A 164 -2.59 13.45 -0.73
CA TYR A 164 -3.69 12.51 -0.82
C TYR A 164 -4.22 12.28 0.59
N CYS A 165 -5.50 12.55 0.82
CA CYS A 165 -6.13 12.42 2.14
C CYS A 165 -7.18 11.31 2.12
N GLU A 166 -7.18 10.45 3.14
CA GLU A 166 -8.23 9.47 3.38
C GLU A 166 -9.22 9.99 4.42
N ALA A 167 -10.49 10.09 4.03
CA ALA A 167 -11.51 10.70 4.88
C ALA A 167 -11.86 9.85 6.11
N THR A 168 -11.77 8.52 6.01
CA THR A 168 -12.13 7.60 7.10
C THR A 168 -11.11 7.61 8.24
N ASP A 169 -9.82 7.64 7.89
CA ASP A 169 -8.73 7.56 8.87
C ASP A 169 -8.13 8.94 9.19
N HIS A 170 -8.61 10.00 8.52
CA HIS A 170 -8.13 11.38 8.65
C HIS A 170 -6.61 11.51 8.42
N THR A 171 -6.05 10.62 7.60
CA THR A 171 -4.64 10.57 7.26
C THR A 171 -4.40 11.29 5.94
N CYS A 172 -3.36 12.13 5.88
CA CYS A 172 -2.94 12.78 4.63
C CYS A 172 -1.47 12.50 4.37
N THR A 173 -1.16 11.96 3.20
CA THR A 173 0.20 11.67 2.77
C THR A 173 0.58 12.57 1.61
N ARG A 174 1.77 13.18 1.69
CA ARG A 174 2.29 13.99 0.58
C ARG A 174 2.46 13.09 -0.65
N THR A 175 2.07 13.62 -1.81
CA THR A 175 2.18 12.92 -3.09
C THR A 175 2.68 13.87 -4.19
N TYR A 176 2.90 13.30 -5.37
CA TYR A 176 3.46 13.94 -6.56
C TYR A 176 2.76 13.38 -7.79
N GLY A 177 2.68 14.15 -8.86
CA GLY A 177 2.07 13.69 -10.09
C GLY A 177 1.44 14.78 -10.93
N TYR A 178 0.48 14.37 -11.74
CA TYR A 178 -0.27 15.23 -12.63
C TYR A 178 -1.68 15.48 -12.10
N PHE A 179 -2.19 16.67 -12.33
CA PHE A 179 -3.61 16.95 -12.17
C PHE A 179 -4.11 17.84 -13.31
N LYS A 180 -5.40 17.69 -13.61
CA LYS A 180 -6.11 18.45 -14.61
C LYS A 180 -7.03 19.44 -13.91
N ALA A 181 -7.00 20.69 -14.37
CA ALA A 181 -7.96 21.69 -13.96
C ALA A 181 -8.42 22.45 -15.21
N ASN A 182 -9.73 22.49 -15.42
CA ASN A 182 -10.33 22.95 -16.67
C ASN A 182 -9.71 22.19 -17.87
N ASP A 183 -9.17 22.90 -18.86
CA ASP A 183 -8.51 22.32 -20.04
C ASP A 183 -6.98 22.28 -19.93
N LYS A 184 -6.43 22.58 -18.75
CA LYS A 184 -4.99 22.61 -18.49
C LYS A 184 -4.54 21.46 -17.60
N TYR A 185 -3.26 21.13 -17.75
CA TYR A 185 -2.62 20.03 -17.07
C TYR A 185 -1.41 20.58 -16.35
N PHE A 186 -1.26 20.20 -15.09
CA PHE A 186 -0.22 20.67 -14.21
C PHE A 186 0.52 19.50 -13.60
N GLU A 187 1.78 19.73 -13.23
CA GLU A 187 2.61 18.77 -12.52
C GLU A 187 3.11 19.34 -11.19
N VAL A 188 3.11 18.47 -10.18
CA VAL A 188 3.82 18.67 -8.92
C VAL A 188 4.86 17.57 -8.81
N THR A 189 6.13 17.97 -8.73
CA THR A 189 7.27 17.07 -8.97
C THR A 189 7.99 16.68 -7.67
N ALA A 190 8.40 15.42 -7.60
CA ALA A 190 9.28 14.88 -6.57
C ALA A 190 10.77 15.26 -6.79
N VAL A 191 11.10 15.89 -7.92
CA VAL A 191 12.47 16.33 -8.22
C VAL A 191 12.81 17.52 -7.32
N ALA A 192 13.86 17.40 -6.50
CA ALA A 192 14.23 18.41 -5.49
C ALA A 192 14.41 19.84 -6.03
N ASP A 193 15.01 19.97 -7.23
CA ASP A 193 15.17 21.25 -7.95
C ASP A 193 14.15 21.44 -9.09
N GLY A 194 13.18 20.51 -9.17
CA GLY A 194 12.11 20.56 -10.16
C GLY A 194 11.17 21.72 -9.87
N LYS A 195 10.66 22.34 -10.94
CA LYS A 195 9.62 23.36 -10.81
C LYS A 195 8.29 22.71 -11.13
N ASN A 196 7.37 22.82 -10.18
CA ASN A 196 5.96 22.62 -10.48
C ASN A 196 5.53 23.60 -11.57
N GLY A 197 4.60 23.18 -12.42
CA GLY A 197 4.17 24.03 -13.52
C GLY A 197 3.12 23.39 -14.40
N GLU A 198 2.84 24.05 -15.51
CA GLU A 198 2.06 23.48 -16.60
C GLU A 198 2.87 22.37 -17.30
N VAL A 199 2.19 21.26 -17.62
CA VAL A 199 2.86 20.06 -18.12
C VAL A 199 3.49 20.30 -19.49
N THR A 200 4.72 19.84 -19.65
CA THR A 200 5.32 19.64 -20.97
C THR A 200 5.03 18.22 -21.46
N VAL A 201 4.20 18.11 -22.49
CA VAL A 201 3.78 16.82 -23.07
C VAL A 201 4.88 16.18 -23.93
N ALA A 202 4.86 14.85 -24.02
CA ALA A 202 5.72 14.04 -24.88
C ALA A 202 4.99 13.67 -26.19
N ALA A 203 5.73 13.43 -27.28
CA ALA A 203 5.12 13.06 -28.56
C ALA A 203 4.68 11.57 -28.62
N GLN A 204 5.35 10.70 -27.86
CA GLN A 204 5.13 9.25 -27.81
C GLN A 204 5.63 8.70 -26.46
N CYS A 205 5.16 7.52 -26.07
CA CYS A 205 5.49 6.85 -24.83
C CYS A 205 6.85 6.14 -24.84
N SER A 206 7.37 5.76 -26.01
CA SER A 206 8.71 5.19 -26.13
C SER A 206 9.77 6.15 -25.56
N GLY A 207 10.41 5.75 -24.46
CA GLY A 207 11.36 6.58 -23.70
C GLY A 207 10.75 7.69 -22.83
N ASN A 208 9.43 7.74 -22.71
CA ASN A 208 8.69 8.76 -21.94
C ASN A 208 7.63 8.15 -21.00
N VAL A 209 7.88 6.94 -20.49
CA VAL A 209 7.03 6.33 -19.45
C VAL A 209 6.93 7.28 -18.25
N GLY A 210 5.72 7.48 -17.76
CA GLY A 210 5.38 8.43 -16.71
C GLY A 210 5.22 9.88 -17.17
N LYS A 211 5.17 10.18 -18.48
CA LYS A 211 4.81 11.51 -19.01
C LYS A 211 3.42 11.50 -19.67
N LEU A 212 2.84 12.69 -19.85
CA LEU A 212 1.61 12.87 -20.63
C LEU A 212 1.89 13.01 -22.13
N LEU A 213 1.04 12.43 -22.98
CA LEU A 213 1.14 12.51 -24.44
C LEU A 213 0.55 13.80 -25.03
N THR A 214 1.13 14.25 -26.14
CA THR A 214 0.64 15.39 -26.92
C THR A 214 -0.66 15.03 -27.63
N GLY A 215 -1.64 15.93 -27.62
CA GLY A 215 -2.89 15.81 -28.37
C GLY A 215 -4.03 15.10 -27.63
N ASN A 216 -3.73 14.24 -26.65
CA ASN A 216 -4.75 13.59 -25.81
C ASN A 216 -4.45 13.63 -24.30
N ASN A 217 -3.26 14.11 -23.89
CA ASN A 217 -2.83 14.25 -22.49
C ASN A 217 -2.97 12.96 -21.66
N LYS A 218 -2.85 11.81 -22.31
CA LYS A 218 -2.87 10.51 -21.64
C LYS A 218 -1.51 10.21 -21.00
N LEU A 219 -1.52 9.61 -19.81
CA LEU A 219 -0.32 9.14 -19.11
C LEU A 219 0.25 7.89 -19.79
N CYS A 220 1.52 7.94 -20.17
CA CYS A 220 2.26 6.77 -20.62
C CYS A 220 2.57 5.84 -19.44
N ILE A 221 1.86 4.71 -19.35
CA ILE A 221 2.10 3.69 -18.31
C ILE A 221 3.14 2.64 -18.73
N ASP A 222 3.44 2.55 -20.03
CA ASP A 222 4.56 1.78 -20.58
C ASP A 222 5.06 2.43 -21.86
N ALA A 223 5.92 1.76 -22.62
CA ALA A 223 6.53 2.29 -23.85
C ALA A 223 5.60 2.30 -25.09
N THR A 224 4.33 1.93 -24.94
CA THR A 224 3.34 1.76 -26.02
C THR A 224 2.23 2.81 -25.93
N ASP A 225 2.08 3.63 -26.98
CA ASP A 225 1.12 4.75 -27.00
C ASP A 225 -0.34 4.31 -26.78
N ASP A 226 -0.73 3.16 -27.33
CA ASP A 226 -2.10 2.63 -27.21
C ASP A 226 -2.45 2.19 -25.78
N HIS A 227 -1.45 1.96 -24.94
CA HIS A 227 -1.65 1.61 -23.53
C HIS A 227 -1.78 2.86 -22.64
N ALA A 228 -1.50 4.05 -23.17
CA ALA A 228 -1.58 5.30 -22.41
C ALA A 228 -2.99 5.53 -21.86
N LYS A 229 -3.07 6.05 -20.63
CA LYS A 229 -4.31 6.16 -19.84
C LYS A 229 -4.79 7.60 -19.77
N ALA A 230 -6.07 7.82 -20.05
CA ALA A 230 -6.69 9.12 -19.88
C ALA A 230 -6.96 9.38 -18.40
N PHE A 231 -7.02 10.66 -18.02
CA PHE A 231 -7.51 11.03 -16.69
C PHE A 231 -8.88 10.43 -16.44
N SER A 232 -9.06 9.83 -15.27
CA SER A 232 -10.35 9.31 -14.86
C SER A 232 -11.38 10.43 -14.70
N THR A 233 -12.64 10.12 -14.97
CA THR A 233 -13.79 11.00 -14.73
C THR A 233 -14.53 10.69 -13.42
N GLY A 234 -14.07 9.74 -12.63
CA GLY A 234 -14.70 9.38 -11.35
C GLY A 234 -14.29 8.02 -10.78
N ASP A 235 -13.81 7.10 -11.61
CA ASP A 235 -13.35 5.79 -11.15
C ASP A 235 -11.91 5.86 -10.62
N ILE A 236 -11.64 5.11 -9.55
CA ILE A 236 -10.28 4.96 -9.05
C ILE A 236 -9.63 3.79 -9.78
N ASP A 237 -8.48 4.05 -10.40
CA ASP A 237 -7.66 3.03 -11.06
C ASP A 237 -6.22 3.06 -10.51
N TYR A 238 -5.50 1.96 -10.69
CA TYR A 238 -4.09 1.87 -10.29
C TYR A 238 -3.24 1.31 -11.44
N TYR A 239 -2.08 1.93 -11.64
CA TYR A 239 -1.15 1.60 -12.70
C TYR A 239 0.24 1.35 -12.10
N PHE A 240 0.75 0.14 -12.30
CA PHE A 240 2.15 -0.16 -12.03
C PHE A 240 2.98 0.16 -13.27
N MET A 241 4.04 0.93 -13.12
CA MET A 241 4.89 1.32 -14.26
C MET A 241 6.34 1.50 -13.84
N THR A 242 7.25 1.23 -14.78
CA THR A 242 8.70 1.47 -14.58
C THR A 242 9.11 2.78 -15.23
N VAL A 243 9.57 3.73 -14.43
CA VAL A 243 10.02 5.05 -14.89
C VAL A 243 11.54 5.18 -14.87
N THR A 244 12.08 5.99 -15.79
CA THR A 244 13.49 6.35 -15.80
C THR A 244 13.73 7.66 -15.06
N SER A 245 14.85 7.76 -14.33
CA SER A 245 15.27 9.03 -13.73
C SER A 245 15.72 10.06 -14.78
N PRO A 246 15.44 11.36 -14.59
CA PRO A 246 14.54 11.91 -13.57
C PRO A 246 13.07 11.77 -14.01
N ASN A 247 12.16 11.60 -13.06
CA ASN A 247 10.73 11.53 -13.31
C ASN A 247 9.96 12.31 -12.25
N ILE A 248 8.80 12.86 -12.60
CA ILE A 248 8.02 13.70 -11.68
C ILE A 248 7.47 12.94 -10.46
N PHE A 249 7.30 11.62 -10.56
CA PHE A 249 6.78 10.79 -9.47
C PHE A 249 7.88 10.33 -8.51
N SER A 250 9.06 9.99 -9.02
CA SER A 250 10.17 9.37 -8.26
C SER A 250 11.40 10.28 -8.09
N GLY A 251 11.32 11.52 -8.59
CA GLY A 251 12.35 12.53 -8.45
C GLY A 251 13.62 12.16 -9.22
N SER A 252 14.73 12.08 -8.49
CA SER A 252 16.05 11.69 -9.03
C SER A 252 16.24 10.17 -9.14
N ASN A 253 15.28 9.38 -8.69
CA ASN A 253 15.32 7.92 -8.78
C ASN A 253 14.48 7.44 -9.96
N GLY A 254 14.90 6.35 -10.60
CA GLY A 254 14.05 5.57 -11.50
C GLY A 254 13.60 4.31 -10.77
N GLY A 255 12.77 3.50 -11.42
CA GLY A 255 12.29 2.24 -10.84
C GLY A 255 10.81 2.03 -11.08
N ALA A 256 10.30 0.94 -10.53
CA ALA A 256 8.89 0.64 -10.61
C ALA A 256 8.13 1.45 -9.55
N ILE A 257 6.99 2.00 -9.93
CA ILE A 257 6.15 2.84 -9.08
C ILE A 257 4.69 2.45 -9.26
N LEU A 258 3.89 2.70 -8.21
CA LEU A 258 2.45 2.54 -8.25
C LEU A 258 1.81 3.92 -8.38
N VAL A 259 1.10 4.16 -9.47
CA VAL A 259 0.36 5.40 -9.72
C VAL A 259 -1.12 5.15 -9.50
N LYS A 260 -1.74 5.96 -8.66
CA LYS A 260 -3.19 6.02 -8.47
C LYS A 260 -3.78 7.07 -9.40
N SER A 261 -4.80 6.67 -10.14
CA SER A 261 -5.63 7.54 -10.96
C SER A 261 -6.94 7.78 -10.23
N ILE A 262 -7.28 9.04 -10.04
CA ILE A 262 -8.56 9.50 -9.52
C ILE A 262 -9.14 10.55 -10.45
N ALA A 263 -10.32 11.07 -10.12
CA ALA A 263 -10.94 12.14 -10.91
C ALA A 263 -9.94 13.29 -11.14
N ASN A 264 -9.59 13.53 -12.41
CA ASN A 264 -8.67 14.58 -12.82
C ASN A 264 -7.24 14.53 -12.24
N ALA A 265 -6.76 13.42 -11.67
CA ALA A 265 -5.38 13.33 -11.20
C ALA A 265 -4.73 11.95 -11.41
N PHE A 266 -3.43 11.96 -11.63
CA PHE A 266 -2.52 10.82 -11.54
C PHE A 266 -1.49 11.14 -10.46
N ILE A 267 -1.47 10.38 -9.38
CA ILE A 267 -0.57 10.63 -8.24
C ILE A 267 0.21 9.38 -7.90
N ILE A 268 1.42 9.52 -7.36
CA ILE A 268 2.12 8.38 -6.78
C ILE A 268 1.35 7.88 -5.55
N HIS A 269 1.11 6.58 -5.52
CA HIS A 269 0.42 5.92 -4.43
C HIS A 269 1.45 5.36 -3.45
N THR A 270 1.49 5.97 -2.28
CA THR A 270 2.34 5.54 -1.15
C THR A 270 1.50 5.21 0.08
N PHE A 271 0.16 5.30 -0.02
CA PHE A 271 -0.75 5.08 1.09
C PHE A 271 -0.91 3.59 1.35
N GLY A 272 -0.82 3.15 2.61
CA GLY A 272 -0.87 1.73 2.97
C GLY A 272 0.34 0.90 2.49
N VAL A 273 1.36 1.56 1.93
CA VAL A 273 2.61 0.92 1.55
C VAL A 273 3.64 1.13 2.65
N VAL A 274 4.24 0.06 3.15
CA VAL A 274 5.15 0.05 4.30
C VAL A 274 6.57 -0.20 3.82
N ASP A 275 7.51 0.60 4.32
CA ASP A 275 8.93 0.50 3.96
C ASP A 275 9.51 -0.86 4.32
N GLY A 276 10.20 -1.50 3.37
CA GLY A 276 10.83 -2.81 3.54
C GLY A 276 9.89 -4.02 3.49
N GLU A 277 8.59 -3.81 3.26
CA GLU A 277 7.65 -4.92 3.05
C GLU A 277 7.65 -5.39 1.59
N ASP A 278 7.33 -6.67 1.40
CA ASP A 278 7.21 -7.30 0.08
C ASP A 278 5.77 -7.24 -0.45
N TYR A 279 5.67 -6.98 -1.74
CA TYR A 279 4.42 -6.80 -2.47
C TYR A 279 4.38 -7.72 -3.68
N ILE A 280 3.25 -8.39 -3.90
CA ILE A 280 2.96 -9.08 -5.15
C ILE A 280 2.26 -8.08 -6.07
N ILE A 281 2.92 -7.71 -7.17
CA ILE A 281 2.45 -6.69 -8.10
C ILE A 281 2.35 -7.27 -9.52
N LYS A 282 1.30 -6.88 -10.24
CA LYS A 282 1.11 -7.25 -11.64
C LYS A 282 2.05 -6.43 -12.54
N ASP A 283 3.05 -7.10 -13.11
CA ASP A 283 4.01 -6.56 -14.07
C ASP A 283 3.75 -7.17 -15.46
N GLY A 284 3.01 -6.43 -16.30
CA GLY A 284 2.49 -6.96 -17.55
C GLY A 284 1.39 -8.00 -17.32
N ASN A 285 1.66 -9.25 -17.70
CA ASN A 285 0.72 -10.38 -17.51
C ASN A 285 1.04 -11.22 -16.26
N ASP A 286 2.21 -11.03 -15.68
CA ASP A 286 2.71 -11.84 -14.56
C ASP A 286 2.54 -11.08 -13.25
N PHE A 287 2.36 -11.80 -12.14
CA PHE A 287 2.54 -11.20 -10.82
C PHE A 287 3.95 -11.53 -10.31
N LYS A 288 4.63 -10.54 -9.75
CA LYS A 288 6.01 -10.65 -9.26
C LYS A 288 6.15 -10.03 -7.88
N ILE A 289 7.17 -10.44 -7.13
CA ILE A 289 7.46 -9.93 -5.79
C ILE A 289 8.36 -8.70 -5.89
N HIS A 290 7.98 -7.63 -5.23
CA HIS A 290 8.74 -6.39 -5.13
C HIS A 290 8.83 -5.89 -3.69
N GLU A 291 9.99 -5.40 -3.29
CA GLU A 291 10.17 -4.70 -2.01
C GLU A 291 9.96 -3.20 -2.19
N TYR A 292 9.21 -2.57 -1.30
CA TYR A 292 8.98 -1.12 -1.32
C TYR A 292 10.03 -0.35 -0.52
N SER A 293 10.49 0.78 -1.07
CA SER A 293 11.34 1.74 -0.38
C SER A 293 10.70 3.13 -0.33
N SER A 294 10.34 3.57 0.87
CA SER A 294 9.84 4.91 1.19
C SER A 294 10.85 6.02 0.92
N THR A 295 12.15 5.72 0.94
CA THR A 295 13.21 6.70 0.63
C THR A 295 13.24 7.05 -0.84
N THR A 296 12.97 6.07 -1.70
CA THR A 296 13.00 6.24 -3.16
C THR A 296 11.62 6.35 -3.80
N PHE A 297 10.57 6.08 -3.01
CA PHE A 297 9.19 5.92 -3.45
C PHE A 297 9.06 4.92 -4.60
N SER A 298 9.78 3.80 -4.50
CA SER A 298 9.87 2.83 -5.59
C SER A 298 9.85 1.40 -5.11
N PHE A 299 9.48 0.51 -6.02
CA PHE A 299 9.42 -0.93 -5.87
C PHE A 299 10.60 -1.56 -6.58
N THR A 300 11.38 -2.37 -5.87
CA THR A 300 12.51 -3.10 -6.43
C THR A 300 12.11 -4.55 -6.62
N LEU A 301 12.30 -5.09 -7.83
CA LEU A 301 12.02 -6.50 -8.10
C LEU A 301 12.95 -7.40 -7.27
N GLN A 302 12.37 -8.29 -6.47
CA GLN A 302 13.13 -9.34 -5.77
C GLN A 302 13.61 -10.35 -6.81
N ASN A 303 14.90 -10.27 -7.16
CA ASN A 303 15.48 -11.08 -8.24
C ASN A 303 15.96 -12.46 -7.78
N ASP A 304 15.91 -12.78 -6.49
CA ASP A 304 16.30 -14.11 -6.01
C ASP A 304 15.16 -15.13 -6.16
N ALA A 305 14.87 -15.43 -7.42
CA ALA A 305 13.88 -16.41 -7.85
C ALA A 305 14.07 -17.81 -7.22
N SER A 306 15.23 -18.11 -6.63
CA SER A 306 15.54 -19.43 -6.10
C SER A 306 14.97 -19.70 -4.70
N GLU A 307 14.70 -18.65 -3.92
CA GLU A 307 14.18 -18.77 -2.55
C GLU A 307 12.67 -18.44 -2.47
N ASP A 308 12.15 -17.68 -3.44
CA ASP A 308 10.74 -17.29 -3.48
C ASP A 308 9.82 -18.33 -4.14
N THR A 309 9.71 -19.46 -3.45
CA THR A 309 8.75 -20.52 -3.80
C THR A 309 7.66 -20.69 -2.74
N GLY A 310 6.49 -21.15 -3.19
CA GLY A 310 5.39 -21.58 -2.34
C GLY A 310 4.25 -20.56 -2.21
N ILE A 311 3.37 -20.86 -1.26
CA ILE A 311 2.15 -20.09 -1.03
C ILE A 311 2.47 -18.80 -0.30
N ARG A 312 1.85 -17.71 -0.74
CA ARG A 312 1.85 -16.40 -0.08
C ARG A 312 0.41 -16.01 0.22
N VAL A 313 0.16 -15.68 1.49
CA VAL A 313 -1.07 -15.00 1.91
C VAL A 313 -0.79 -13.52 1.77
N VAL A 314 -1.66 -12.82 1.05
CA VAL A 314 -1.50 -11.39 0.81
C VAL A 314 -2.76 -10.65 1.19
N GLN A 315 -2.60 -9.42 1.64
CA GLN A 315 -3.70 -8.46 1.77
C GLN A 315 -3.72 -7.60 0.51
N LYS A 316 -4.88 -7.52 -0.12
CA LYS A 316 -5.07 -6.73 -1.34
C LYS A 316 -4.97 -5.24 -1.00
N VAL A 317 -4.06 -4.54 -1.66
CA VAL A 317 -3.98 -3.06 -1.59
C VAL A 317 -4.79 -2.46 -2.73
N THR A 318 -4.68 -3.06 -3.92
CA THR A 318 -5.39 -2.70 -5.15
C THR A 318 -5.66 -3.96 -5.98
N ASP A 319 -6.38 -3.86 -7.09
CA ASP A 319 -6.56 -4.99 -8.03
C ASP A 319 -5.26 -5.54 -8.61
N ASN A 320 -4.20 -4.72 -8.65
CA ASN A 320 -2.93 -5.07 -9.29
C ASN A 320 -1.75 -5.14 -8.31
N ALA A 321 -1.97 -4.92 -7.01
CA ALA A 321 -0.92 -4.93 -6.00
C ALA A 321 -1.46 -5.41 -4.65
N SER A 322 -0.73 -6.30 -4.00
CA SER A 322 -1.05 -6.86 -2.70
C SER A 322 0.20 -6.93 -1.83
N VAL A 323 0.06 -6.69 -0.53
CA VAL A 323 1.17 -6.80 0.44
C VAL A 323 1.20 -8.23 1.00
N ILE A 324 2.39 -8.82 1.10
CA ILE A 324 2.56 -10.13 1.73
C ILE A 324 2.37 -9.96 3.24
N ILE A 325 1.55 -10.81 3.85
CA ILE A 325 1.27 -10.74 5.30
C ILE A 325 1.46 -12.10 5.96
N ASP A 326 1.75 -12.07 7.26
CA ASP A 326 1.62 -13.25 8.11
C ASP A 326 0.17 -13.33 8.65
N PRO A 327 -0.62 -14.35 8.26
CA PRO A 327 -1.99 -14.50 8.75
C PRO A 327 -2.07 -14.75 10.27
N SER A 328 -0.96 -15.10 10.93
CA SER A 328 -0.88 -15.20 12.39
C SER A 328 -0.67 -13.84 13.10
N GLY A 329 -0.62 -12.74 12.34
CA GLY A 329 -0.57 -11.37 12.86
C GLY A 329 -1.91 -10.82 13.34
N THR A 330 -1.95 -9.53 13.70
CA THR A 330 -3.14 -8.83 14.22
C THR A 330 -3.89 -7.99 13.18
N GLY A 331 -3.75 -8.31 11.88
CA GLY A 331 -4.31 -7.52 10.78
C GLY A 331 -5.79 -7.78 10.49
N ASN A 332 -6.42 -6.84 9.79
CA ASN A 332 -7.74 -7.03 9.19
C ASN A 332 -7.63 -7.98 7.99
N LEU A 333 -8.33 -9.12 8.04
CA LEU A 333 -8.28 -10.17 7.01
C LEU A 333 -9.49 -10.15 6.07
N ALA A 334 -10.19 -9.02 5.94
CA ALA A 334 -11.36 -8.91 5.06
C ALA A 334 -11.03 -8.99 3.56
N ASP A 335 -9.79 -8.65 3.16
CA ASP A 335 -9.38 -8.52 1.76
C ASP A 335 -8.16 -9.39 1.41
N LEU A 336 -8.24 -10.68 1.78
CA LEU A 336 -7.19 -11.63 1.44
C LEU A 336 -7.20 -12.03 -0.03
N ALA A 337 -6.01 -12.34 -0.54
CA ALA A 337 -5.79 -13.15 -1.72
C ALA A 337 -4.69 -14.18 -1.44
N LEU A 338 -4.63 -15.21 -2.30
CA LEU A 338 -3.60 -16.24 -2.23
C LEU A 338 -2.83 -16.27 -3.54
N PHE A 339 -1.51 -16.43 -3.45
CA PHE A 339 -0.64 -16.60 -4.59
C PHE A 339 0.26 -17.81 -4.39
N ASN A 340 0.52 -18.54 -5.46
CA ASN A 340 1.49 -19.62 -5.52
C ASN A 340 2.68 -19.17 -6.36
N CYS A 341 3.79 -18.86 -5.70
CA CYS A 341 4.99 -18.31 -6.35
C CYS A 341 5.99 -19.41 -6.68
N ALA A 342 6.58 -19.32 -7.86
CA ALA A 342 7.69 -20.16 -8.28
C ALA A 342 8.62 -19.36 -9.19
N SER A 343 9.92 -19.38 -8.90
CA SER A 343 10.92 -18.67 -9.71
C SER A 343 10.64 -17.16 -9.86
N GLY A 344 10.15 -16.52 -8.80
CA GLY A 344 9.82 -15.08 -8.79
C GLY A 344 8.54 -14.69 -9.55
N VAL A 345 7.82 -15.65 -10.13
CA VAL A 345 6.51 -15.44 -10.76
C VAL A 345 5.42 -16.08 -9.89
N CYS A 346 4.37 -15.33 -9.63
CA CYS A 346 3.27 -15.72 -8.77
C CYS A 346 1.99 -15.92 -9.59
N THR A 347 1.32 -17.03 -9.36
CA THR A 347 0.00 -17.31 -9.93
C THR A 347 -1.04 -17.16 -8.83
N GLN A 348 -2.09 -16.37 -9.06
CA GLN A 348 -3.18 -16.25 -8.09
C GLN A 348 -3.84 -17.63 -7.90
N THR A 349 -4.14 -18.00 -6.65
CA THR A 349 -4.79 -19.26 -6.30
C THR A 349 -5.94 -19.04 -5.31
N VAL A 350 -6.60 -20.11 -4.88
CA VAL A 350 -7.75 -20.12 -3.99
C VAL A 350 -7.55 -21.12 -2.86
N GLY A 351 -8.27 -20.94 -1.76
CA GLY A 351 -8.12 -21.82 -0.61
C GLY A 351 -8.75 -21.30 0.67
N TYR A 352 -8.32 -21.87 1.78
CA TYR A 352 -8.67 -21.46 3.13
C TYR A 352 -7.45 -20.89 3.85
N VAL A 353 -7.66 -19.88 4.67
CA VAL A 353 -6.65 -19.27 5.54
C VAL A 353 -7.14 -19.33 6.99
N LYS A 354 -6.27 -19.67 7.93
CA LYS A 354 -6.51 -19.64 9.36
C LYS A 354 -5.74 -18.49 10.00
N ASP A 355 -6.41 -17.69 10.81
CA ASP A 355 -5.75 -16.61 11.56
C ASP A 355 -5.24 -17.06 12.93
N LYS A 356 -4.66 -16.13 13.69
CA LYS A 356 -4.15 -16.39 15.04
C LYS A 356 -5.21 -16.72 16.10
N ASP A 357 -6.47 -16.39 15.83
CA ASP A 357 -7.59 -16.62 16.75
C ASP A 357 -8.37 -17.89 16.34
N ASP A 358 -7.74 -18.76 15.53
CA ASP A 358 -8.31 -19.98 14.96
C ASP A 358 -9.59 -19.75 14.14
N LYS A 359 -9.77 -18.55 13.59
CA LYS A 359 -10.84 -18.28 12.62
C LYS A 359 -10.38 -18.66 11.22
N PHE A 360 -11.33 -19.10 10.41
CA PHE A 360 -11.07 -19.54 9.04
C PHE A 360 -11.72 -18.60 8.02
N TYR A 361 -11.01 -18.35 6.93
CA TYR A 361 -11.45 -17.50 5.84
C TYR A 361 -11.45 -18.33 4.55
N LYS A 362 -12.56 -18.30 3.82
CA LYS A 362 -12.65 -18.79 2.44
C LYS A 362 -12.12 -17.70 1.52
N VAL A 363 -11.01 -17.96 0.83
CA VAL A 363 -10.34 -17.02 -0.06
C VAL A 363 -10.50 -17.51 -1.50
N SER A 364 -11.36 -16.83 -2.26
CA SER A 364 -11.56 -17.07 -3.68
C SER A 364 -10.75 -16.09 -4.53
N ALA A 365 -10.84 -16.19 -5.86
CA ALA A 365 -10.16 -15.26 -6.77
C ALA A 365 -10.63 -13.80 -6.63
N SER A 366 -11.86 -13.57 -6.15
CA SER A 366 -12.48 -12.24 -6.12
C SER A 366 -12.96 -11.79 -4.73
N THR A 367 -13.18 -12.71 -3.80
CA THR A 367 -13.76 -12.41 -2.49
C THR A 367 -13.13 -13.23 -1.39
N THR A 368 -13.06 -12.62 -0.20
CA THR A 368 -12.73 -13.30 1.05
C THR A 368 -13.96 -13.29 1.98
N THR A 369 -14.18 -14.38 2.70
CA THR A 369 -15.33 -14.52 3.61
C THR A 369 -14.91 -15.28 4.86
N GLU A 370 -15.09 -14.67 6.04
CA GLU A 370 -14.92 -15.35 7.33
C GLU A 370 -16.00 -16.41 7.49
N LEU A 371 -15.58 -17.67 7.70
CA LEU A 371 -16.49 -18.80 7.85
C LEU A 371 -17.24 -18.73 9.18
N GLN A 372 -18.57 -18.80 9.09
CA GLN A 372 -19.47 -18.95 10.22
C GLN A 372 -19.76 -20.43 10.51
N ALA A 373 -20.43 -20.71 11.63
CA ALA A 373 -20.69 -22.08 12.08
C ALA A 373 -21.47 -22.92 11.04
N GLU A 374 -22.34 -22.28 10.26
CA GLU A 374 -23.15 -22.86 9.19
C GLU A 374 -22.37 -23.12 7.89
N ASP A 375 -21.20 -22.51 7.71
CA ASP A 375 -20.39 -22.70 6.50
C ASP A 375 -19.53 -23.97 6.58
N TYR A 376 -19.36 -24.53 7.78
CA TYR A 376 -18.64 -25.79 7.97
C TYR A 376 -19.45 -26.98 7.50
N VAL A 377 -18.76 -27.92 6.85
CA VAL A 377 -19.38 -29.10 6.26
C VAL A 377 -19.17 -30.32 7.15
N THR A 378 -19.97 -31.37 6.96
CA THR A 378 -19.73 -32.68 7.58
C THR A 378 -19.11 -33.60 6.56
N CYS A 379 -17.93 -34.17 6.81
CA CYS A 379 -17.30 -35.07 5.85
C CYS A 379 -18.02 -36.44 5.83
N SER A 380 -18.96 -36.63 4.91
CA SER A 380 -19.77 -37.87 4.79
C SER A 380 -20.06 -38.29 3.34
N THR A 381 -20.42 -39.56 3.12
CA THR A 381 -20.67 -40.08 1.76
C THR A 381 -21.94 -39.53 1.09
N ASP A 382 -22.83 -38.88 1.84
CA ASP A 382 -24.16 -38.48 1.38
C ASP A 382 -24.19 -37.01 0.95
N GLY A 383 -23.64 -36.71 -0.22
CA GLY A 383 -23.76 -35.38 -0.85
C GLY A 383 -22.88 -34.29 -0.25
N THR A 384 -21.83 -34.66 0.48
CA THR A 384 -20.86 -33.72 1.05
C THR A 384 -20.05 -33.00 -0.02
N PRO A 385 -19.80 -31.70 0.14
CA PRO A 385 -18.87 -30.98 -0.72
C PRO A 385 -17.44 -31.35 -0.36
N VAL A 386 -16.89 -32.35 -1.04
CA VAL A 386 -15.43 -32.57 -1.13
C VAL A 386 -14.73 -31.21 -1.35
N GLY A 387 -13.63 -30.95 -0.66
CA GLY A 387 -12.96 -29.65 -0.66
C GLY A 387 -13.55 -28.61 0.29
N GLY A 388 -14.65 -28.92 0.98
CA GLY A 388 -15.19 -28.11 2.08
C GLY A 388 -14.41 -28.28 3.38
N LEU A 389 -14.51 -27.29 4.26
CA LEU A 389 -13.84 -27.26 5.56
C LEU A 389 -14.77 -27.79 6.66
N VAL A 390 -14.32 -28.74 7.46
CA VAL A 390 -15.08 -29.31 8.58
C VAL A 390 -14.82 -28.50 9.85
N SER A 391 -15.77 -28.55 10.79
CA SER A 391 -15.63 -27.92 12.11
C SER A 391 -14.39 -28.46 12.83
N GLY A 392 -13.38 -27.60 13.01
CA GLY A 392 -12.04 -28.00 13.47
C GLY A 392 -10.92 -27.69 12.49
N GLY A 393 -11.22 -27.17 11.30
CA GLY A 393 -10.21 -26.69 10.35
C GLY A 393 -9.56 -27.79 9.50
N THR A 394 -10.23 -28.93 9.38
CA THR A 394 -9.81 -30.05 8.53
C THR A 394 -10.47 -29.95 7.15
N LEU A 395 -9.76 -30.35 6.09
CA LEU A 395 -10.31 -30.45 4.74
C LEU A 395 -10.97 -31.80 4.52
N CYS A 396 -12.19 -31.83 3.97
CA CYS A 396 -12.83 -33.07 3.54
C CYS A 396 -12.32 -33.47 2.14
N LEU A 397 -11.56 -34.57 2.03
CA LEU A 397 -10.89 -34.95 0.78
C LEU A 397 -11.75 -35.77 -0.19
N ASP A 398 -12.50 -36.75 0.32
CA ASP A 398 -13.17 -37.76 -0.51
C ASP A 398 -14.60 -38.09 -0.01
N GLY A 399 -15.11 -37.28 0.92
CA GLY A 399 -16.38 -37.52 1.59
C GLY A 399 -16.29 -38.45 2.81
N THR A 400 -15.12 -39.00 3.13
CA THR A 400 -14.93 -39.84 4.33
C THR A 400 -13.64 -39.52 5.09
N SER A 401 -12.65 -38.99 4.40
CA SER A 401 -11.32 -38.68 4.91
C SER A 401 -11.19 -37.19 5.19
N GLU A 402 -10.67 -36.86 6.37
CA GLU A 402 -10.37 -35.50 6.80
C GLU A 402 -8.88 -35.31 7.04
N ILE A 403 -8.36 -34.14 6.67
CA ILE A 403 -6.95 -33.81 6.88
C ILE A 403 -6.81 -32.52 7.67
N ALA A 404 -6.05 -32.60 8.76
CA ALA A 404 -5.74 -31.45 9.59
C ALA A 404 -4.56 -30.63 9.04
N SER A 405 -4.65 -29.32 9.23
CA SER A 405 -3.61 -28.31 8.97
C SER A 405 -2.48 -28.38 10.02
N SER A 406 -1.82 -29.53 10.19
CA SER A 406 -0.77 -29.72 11.21
C SER A 406 0.65 -29.95 10.66
N GLY A 407 0.79 -30.12 9.35
CA GLY A 407 2.06 -30.24 8.64
C GLY A 407 1.98 -29.58 7.26
N ILE A 408 3.12 -29.48 6.55
CA ILE A 408 3.15 -29.06 5.14
C ILE A 408 3.15 -30.33 4.29
N ASP A 409 2.03 -30.64 3.67
CA ASP A 409 1.85 -31.80 2.81
C ASP A 409 0.91 -31.48 1.65
N ASP A 410 1.08 -32.20 0.54
CA ASP A 410 0.25 -32.05 -0.65
C ASP A 410 -0.67 -33.26 -0.81
N TYR A 411 -1.92 -33.03 -1.22
CA TYR A 411 -2.94 -34.07 -1.39
C TYR A 411 -3.69 -33.93 -2.70
N LEU A 412 -4.09 -35.07 -3.28
CA LEU A 412 -5.00 -35.10 -4.42
C LEU A 412 -6.43 -34.85 -3.94
N LEU A 413 -7.13 -33.93 -4.60
CA LEU A 413 -8.54 -33.64 -4.40
C LEU A 413 -9.29 -33.88 -5.72
N ASP A 414 -10.21 -34.84 -5.75
CA ASP A 414 -11.11 -35.06 -6.89
C ASP A 414 -12.37 -34.21 -6.72
N VAL A 415 -12.38 -33.02 -7.32
CA VAL A 415 -13.43 -32.02 -7.10
C VAL A 415 -14.69 -32.44 -7.85
N PRO A 416 -15.82 -32.76 -7.17
CA PRO A 416 -17.02 -33.23 -7.85
C PRO A 416 -17.63 -32.20 -8.79
N ALA A 417 -18.41 -32.66 -9.78
CA ALA A 417 -19.22 -31.76 -10.59
C ALA A 417 -20.30 -31.09 -9.71
N GLY A 418 -20.45 -29.76 -9.82
CA GLY A 418 -21.42 -28.99 -9.01
C GLY A 418 -20.95 -28.66 -7.59
N ASN A 419 -19.64 -28.77 -7.32
CA ASN A 419 -19.03 -28.38 -6.06
C ASN A 419 -19.24 -26.89 -5.72
N ASP A 420 -19.55 -26.57 -4.46
CA ASP A 420 -19.77 -25.21 -3.94
C ASP A 420 -18.68 -24.75 -2.95
N SER A 421 -17.62 -25.56 -2.76
CA SER A 421 -16.45 -25.20 -1.97
C SER A 421 -15.66 -24.06 -2.63
N VAL A 422 -14.54 -23.68 -2.01
CA VAL A 422 -13.63 -22.69 -2.57
C VAL A 422 -12.99 -23.14 -3.89
N PHE A 423 -12.96 -24.45 -4.14
CA PHE A 423 -12.37 -25.07 -5.33
C PHE A 423 -13.38 -25.29 -6.46
N SER A 424 -14.57 -24.68 -6.40
CA SER A 424 -15.65 -24.85 -7.39
C SER A 424 -15.24 -24.54 -8.84
N ALA A 425 -14.26 -23.65 -9.06
CA ALA A 425 -13.70 -23.39 -10.40
C ALA A 425 -13.03 -24.64 -11.03
N SER A 426 -12.62 -25.61 -10.20
CA SER A 426 -12.02 -26.88 -10.60
C SER A 426 -13.03 -28.03 -10.62
N ALA A 427 -14.35 -27.76 -10.61
CA ALA A 427 -15.37 -28.80 -10.60
C ALA A 427 -15.23 -29.81 -11.76
N GLY A 428 -15.27 -31.10 -11.43
CA GLY A 428 -15.05 -32.21 -12.36
C GLY A 428 -13.58 -32.45 -12.73
N LYS A 429 -12.64 -31.85 -12.00
CA LYS A 429 -11.19 -32.00 -12.19
C LYS A 429 -10.55 -32.54 -10.93
N LYS A 430 -9.38 -33.17 -11.09
CA LYS A 430 -8.49 -33.52 -10.00
C LYS A 430 -7.43 -32.43 -9.85
N ILE A 431 -7.17 -31.99 -8.63
CA ILE A 431 -6.17 -30.96 -8.31
C ILE A 431 -5.29 -31.41 -7.17
N ILE A 432 -4.12 -30.77 -7.02
CA ILE A 432 -3.32 -30.88 -5.81
C ILE A 432 -3.65 -29.72 -4.87
N VAL A 433 -3.93 -30.04 -3.62
CA VAL A 433 -4.06 -29.06 -2.55
C VAL A 433 -2.86 -29.14 -1.60
N ASN A 434 -2.23 -28.00 -1.33
CA ASN A 434 -1.21 -27.86 -0.31
C ASN A 434 -1.89 -27.52 1.02
N VAL A 435 -1.69 -28.39 2.01
CA VAL A 435 -2.14 -28.20 3.39
C VAL A 435 -0.92 -27.80 4.20
N ALA A 436 -0.99 -26.64 4.86
CA ALA A 436 0.01 -26.11 5.77
C ALA A 436 -0.67 -25.67 7.09
N ALA A 437 0.11 -25.22 8.07
CA ALA A 437 -0.38 -24.88 9.41
C ALA A 437 -1.55 -23.86 9.42
N ASN A 438 -1.48 -22.88 8.53
CA ASN A 438 -2.43 -21.76 8.46
C ASN A 438 -3.11 -21.62 7.09
N THR A 439 -2.86 -22.52 6.14
CA THR A 439 -3.41 -22.41 4.79
C THR A 439 -3.75 -23.77 4.19
N ILE A 440 -4.81 -23.83 3.40
CA ILE A 440 -5.17 -24.99 2.57
C ILE A 440 -5.46 -24.45 1.18
N THR A 441 -4.60 -24.70 0.19
CA THR A 441 -4.62 -23.96 -1.08
C THR A 441 -4.48 -24.86 -2.29
N PHE A 442 -5.04 -24.44 -3.42
CA PHE A 442 -4.82 -25.11 -4.70
C PHE A 442 -3.40 -24.83 -5.22
N THR A 443 -2.64 -25.87 -5.55
CA THR A 443 -1.30 -25.73 -6.14
C THR A 443 -1.40 -25.66 -7.66
N ASN A 444 -1.43 -24.44 -8.21
CA ASN A 444 -1.63 -24.17 -9.64
C ASN A 444 -0.40 -23.55 -10.34
N ASN A 445 0.80 -23.97 -9.94
CA ASN A 445 2.04 -23.45 -10.52
C ASN A 445 3.01 -24.61 -10.78
N TYR A 446 2.63 -25.47 -11.72
CA TYR A 446 3.45 -26.59 -12.16
C TYR A 446 4.08 -26.29 -13.52
N SER A 447 5.20 -26.95 -13.82
CA SER A 447 5.63 -27.06 -15.21
C SER A 447 4.71 -28.04 -15.92
N ASP A 448 4.41 -27.79 -17.19
CA ASP A 448 3.59 -28.71 -17.99
C ASP A 448 4.19 -30.12 -17.98
N GLY A 449 3.35 -31.12 -17.69
CA GLY A 449 3.74 -32.52 -17.58
C GLY A 449 4.46 -32.90 -16.28
N THR A 450 4.30 -32.13 -15.20
CA THR A 450 4.89 -32.50 -13.90
C THR A 450 4.22 -33.76 -13.36
N LYS A 451 5.01 -34.76 -12.97
CA LYS A 451 4.52 -36.08 -12.53
C LYS A 451 4.71 -36.30 -11.04
N PHE A 452 3.75 -36.99 -10.43
CA PHE A 452 3.76 -37.37 -9.01
C PHE A 452 3.18 -38.77 -8.79
N CYS A 453 3.45 -39.36 -7.63
CA CYS A 453 2.72 -40.54 -7.14
C CYS A 453 1.75 -40.11 -6.03
N ILE A 454 0.50 -40.54 -6.10
CA ILE A 454 -0.51 -40.32 -5.06
C ILE A 454 -0.73 -41.63 -4.30
N VAL A 455 -0.54 -41.63 -2.98
CA VAL A 455 -0.75 -42.83 -2.16
C VAL A 455 -2.24 -43.09 -1.98
N ASP A 456 -2.76 -44.16 -2.59
CA ASP A 456 -4.20 -44.42 -2.75
C ASP A 456 -5.02 -44.30 -1.44
N ASP A 457 -4.52 -44.82 -0.32
CA ASP A 457 -5.24 -44.81 0.97
C ASP A 457 -5.29 -43.43 1.65
N THR A 458 -4.35 -42.54 1.34
CA THR A 458 -4.21 -41.24 2.04
C THR A 458 -4.38 -40.04 1.11
N LEU A 459 -4.39 -40.30 -0.19
CA LEU A 459 -4.34 -39.33 -1.28
C LEU A 459 -3.14 -38.37 -1.19
N LYS A 460 -2.13 -38.70 -0.40
CA LYS A 460 -0.93 -37.88 -0.22
C LYS A 460 -0.04 -37.94 -1.45
N LYS A 461 0.40 -36.79 -1.94
CA LYS A 461 1.40 -36.65 -3.00
C LYS A 461 2.79 -37.02 -2.49
N THR A 462 3.51 -37.76 -3.31
CA THR A 462 4.90 -38.17 -3.09
C THR A 462 5.69 -38.03 -4.39
N THR A 463 7.02 -38.10 -4.29
CA THR A 463 7.92 -37.99 -5.44
C THR A 463 7.64 -39.10 -6.45
N TYR A 464 7.56 -38.72 -7.74
CA TYR A 464 7.45 -39.68 -8.83
C TYR A 464 8.70 -40.57 -8.90
N ASP A 465 8.50 -41.87 -8.74
CA ASP A 465 9.55 -42.87 -8.92
C ASP A 465 9.02 -44.01 -9.79
N THR A 466 9.60 -44.11 -10.98
CA THR A 466 9.31 -45.17 -11.97
C THR A 466 9.61 -46.59 -11.50
N GLY A 467 10.38 -46.76 -10.40
CA GLY A 467 10.91 -48.05 -9.94
C GLY A 467 10.24 -48.67 -8.70
N ALA A 468 9.70 -47.89 -7.77
CA ALA A 468 9.21 -48.44 -6.48
C ALA A 468 7.85 -47.90 -5.99
N ASN A 469 7.64 -46.57 -6.02
CA ASN A 469 6.48 -45.97 -5.34
C ASN A 469 5.20 -45.93 -6.21
N CYS A 470 5.31 -45.74 -7.53
CA CYS A 470 4.15 -45.63 -8.43
C CYS A 470 3.67 -46.96 -9.06
N LYS A 471 4.32 -48.11 -8.76
CA LYS A 471 4.10 -49.37 -9.51
C LYS A 471 3.75 -50.60 -8.69
N SER A 472 3.80 -50.56 -7.36
CA SER A 472 3.25 -51.67 -6.57
C SER A 472 1.77 -51.40 -6.33
N SER A 473 0.92 -52.43 -6.44
CA SER A 473 -0.55 -52.38 -6.27
C SER A 473 -1.01 -51.99 -4.85
N SER A 474 -0.11 -51.41 -4.05
CA SER A 474 -0.27 -51.02 -2.65
C SER A 474 0.50 -49.72 -2.32
N SER A 475 1.10 -49.01 -3.29
CA SER A 475 2.00 -47.88 -3.00
C SER A 475 1.62 -46.53 -3.63
N GLY A 476 0.75 -46.51 -4.64
CA GLY A 476 0.20 -45.27 -5.18
C GLY A 476 0.02 -45.25 -6.69
N THR A 477 -0.81 -44.31 -7.14
CA THR A 477 -1.22 -44.10 -8.53
C THR A 477 -0.45 -42.92 -9.14
N PRO A 478 0.12 -43.05 -10.36
CA PRO A 478 0.81 -41.95 -11.04
C PRO A 478 -0.18 -40.91 -11.58
N TYR A 479 0.17 -39.64 -11.40
CA TYR A 479 -0.57 -38.50 -11.96
C TYR A 479 0.38 -37.56 -12.69
N GLU A 480 -0.11 -36.98 -13.78
CA GLU A 480 0.55 -35.90 -14.52
C GLU A 480 -0.34 -34.65 -14.42
N CYS A 481 0.25 -33.53 -14.03
CA CYS A 481 -0.45 -32.25 -13.92
C CYS A 481 0.03 -31.28 -15.00
N ASP A 482 -0.91 -30.52 -15.57
CA ASP A 482 -0.62 -29.44 -16.51
C ASP A 482 -0.11 -28.17 -15.79
N ALA A 483 0.20 -27.14 -16.57
CA ALA A 483 0.70 -25.88 -16.03
C ALA A 483 -0.31 -25.14 -15.13
N ASP A 484 -1.61 -25.37 -15.35
CA ASP A 484 -2.70 -24.79 -14.55
C ASP A 484 -2.96 -25.60 -13.26
N GLY A 485 -2.30 -26.76 -13.10
CA GLY A 485 -2.38 -27.64 -11.94
C GLY A 485 -3.54 -28.62 -11.94
N TYR A 486 -4.18 -28.84 -13.09
CA TYR A 486 -5.13 -29.93 -13.25
C TYR A 486 -4.40 -31.23 -13.54
N CYS A 487 -4.77 -32.28 -12.82
CA CYS A 487 -4.07 -33.56 -12.87
C CYS A 487 -4.93 -34.64 -13.54
N VAL A 488 -4.28 -35.50 -14.31
CA VAL A 488 -4.87 -36.70 -14.91
C VAL A 488 -4.09 -37.92 -14.46
N GLU A 489 -4.80 -39.02 -14.24
CA GLU A 489 -4.19 -40.31 -13.93
C GLU A 489 -3.44 -40.83 -15.17
N GLU A 490 -2.20 -41.25 -14.99
CA GLU A 490 -1.42 -41.83 -16.09
C GLU A 490 -1.75 -43.32 -16.27
N SER A 491 -1.94 -43.75 -17.52
CA SER A 491 -1.97 -45.18 -17.85
C SER A 491 -0.57 -45.77 -17.70
N LEU A 492 -0.42 -46.78 -16.84
CA LEU A 492 0.78 -47.61 -16.77
C LEU A 492 0.76 -48.63 -17.91
N ASP A 493 1.02 -48.19 -19.14
CA ASP A 493 1.16 -49.06 -20.31
C ASP A 493 2.52 -49.79 -20.37
#